data_AF-A0A2V8WWV6-F1
#
_entry.id   AF-A0A2V8WWV6-F1
#
_cell.length_a   1.000
_cell.length_b   1.000
_cell.length_c   1.000
_cell.angle_alpha   90.00
_cell.angle_beta   90.00
_cell.angle_gamma   90.00
#
_symmetry.space_group_name_H-M   'P 1'
#
loop_
_entity.id
_entity.type
_entity.pdbx_description
1 polymer ?
#
loop_
_entity_poly.entity_id
_entity_poly.type
_entity_poly.pdbx_seq_one_letter_code
_entity_poly.pdbx_strand_id
1 'polypeptide(L)'
;DAQGTALSFYQARETKDRYQSYGDYVAVILSEPLAPGKPQTLEFRYSGKRAIRKAGNGNYFCESSGWYPELSNSFATRADFDMTFRSPKNSVLVATGAKTSDTVDGGTRITTWRSEIPLAVAGFAYGDYKTYNDKAGDVTVDVYANREADDLMEMVQRAFESGAIQGAVGTLTPSAMAKTMGGEMANTVRLFSSYFGPFPYKSLSVASIPLSYSHGQGWPGLIYLWSGSFLDATQRHMIGLKDGPELTDFFRAHESSHQWWGQRVGWKSYHDQWLSEGFADFSGILYVQYRQNMKEALNQWRKEKENIRKKDMRGHARGTLGPIWLGFRIRSSESDGGAYQDLVYSKGAYVLHMLQMQLWDGRSADPDHNFKDMMQDYCKTFDGKAASTQDFKAIVEKHMSRSMDADGNQKMDWFFNEYVYGIGEPQYSFHSTLDYPADGKTHFKVELTRTGVPNTWKDVIPLYAHIGDKTIKMGNMTVTHPTETVDTTIQGKIDRISINDYEDLLAEVKQ
;
A
#
# COMPACT_ATOMS: atom_id res chain seq x y z
N ASP A 1 -11.52 -23.57 29.68
CA ASP A 1 -12.75 -23.25 28.93
C ASP A 1 -13.51 -22.15 29.69
N ALA A 2 -14.74 -21.85 29.30
CA ALA A 2 -15.59 -20.85 29.96
C ALA A 2 -15.89 -21.18 31.43
N GLN A 3 -15.76 -22.45 31.82
CA GLN A 3 -16.03 -22.97 33.16
C GLN A 3 -14.77 -23.03 34.04
N GLY A 4 -13.61 -22.59 33.52
CA GLY A 4 -12.33 -22.65 34.21
C GLY A 4 -11.68 -24.04 34.20
N THR A 5 -12.21 -24.99 33.43
CA THR A 5 -11.59 -26.32 33.26
C THR A 5 -10.36 -26.19 32.36
N ALA A 6 -9.25 -26.79 32.79
CA ALA A 6 -8.02 -26.84 32.00
C ALA A 6 -8.22 -27.76 30.78
N LEU A 7 -7.93 -27.23 29.60
CA LEU A 7 -7.97 -28.00 28.34
C LEU A 7 -6.57 -28.49 27.99
N SER A 8 -6.49 -29.69 27.41
CA SER A 8 -5.24 -30.17 26.81
C SER A 8 -4.91 -29.34 25.57
N PHE A 9 -3.64 -28.97 25.39
CA PHE A 9 -3.19 -28.24 24.22
C PHE A 9 -1.84 -28.75 23.75
N TYR A 10 -1.56 -28.52 22.47
CA TYR A 10 -0.26 -28.66 21.87
C TYR A 10 0.20 -27.27 21.40
N GLN A 11 1.43 -26.92 21.72
CA GLN A 11 2.10 -25.74 21.20
C GLN A 11 3.38 -26.19 20.52
N ALA A 12 3.51 -25.88 19.24
CA ALA A 12 4.74 -26.17 18.52
C ALA A 12 5.91 -25.42 19.14
N ARG A 13 7.03 -26.11 19.36
CA ARG A 13 8.25 -25.49 19.88
C ARG A 13 8.93 -24.70 18.78
N GLU A 14 9.09 -23.40 18.99
CA GLU A 14 9.99 -22.61 18.15
C GLU A 14 11.45 -22.93 18.46
N THR A 15 12.30 -22.89 17.42
CA THR A 15 13.74 -23.02 17.58
C THR A 15 14.29 -21.82 18.36
N LYS A 16 15.27 -22.09 19.24
CA LYS A 16 15.88 -21.07 20.11
C LYS A 16 16.65 -20.01 19.32
N ASP A 17 17.06 -20.34 18.10
CA ASP A 17 17.94 -19.51 17.27
C ASP A 17 17.16 -18.50 16.39
N ARG A 18 15.83 -18.49 16.47
CA ARG A 18 15.02 -17.52 15.74
C ARG A 18 15.13 -16.12 16.35
N TYR A 19 15.55 -15.17 15.51
CA TYR A 19 15.60 -13.74 15.82
C TYR A 19 14.20 -13.14 16.09
N GLN A 20 13.17 -13.63 15.39
CA GLN A 20 11.77 -13.21 15.52
C GLN A 20 10.87 -14.40 15.90
N SER A 21 9.83 -14.13 16.69
CA SER A 21 8.85 -15.12 17.14
C SER A 21 7.46 -14.71 16.66
N TYR A 22 6.95 -15.41 15.65
CA TYR A 22 5.59 -15.20 15.14
C TYR A 22 4.56 -16.07 15.84
N GLY A 23 5.01 -16.99 16.71
CA GLY A 23 4.20 -18.15 17.05
C GLY A 23 4.10 -19.06 15.83
N ASP A 24 4.03 -20.37 16.05
CA ASP A 24 3.72 -21.30 14.96
C ASP A 24 2.21 -21.56 14.96
N TYR A 25 1.75 -22.40 15.89
CA TYR A 25 0.35 -22.51 16.22
C TYR A 25 0.17 -23.07 17.64
N VAL A 26 -1.02 -22.85 18.19
CA VAL A 26 -1.53 -23.57 19.35
C VAL A 26 -2.75 -24.37 18.90
N ALA A 27 -2.74 -25.67 19.17
CA ALA A 27 -3.90 -26.54 18.98
C ALA A 27 -4.50 -26.86 20.34
N VAL A 28 -5.79 -26.53 20.53
CA VAL A 28 -6.52 -26.80 21.76
C VAL A 28 -7.45 -27.99 21.53
N ILE A 29 -7.39 -28.99 22.41
CA ILE A 29 -8.29 -30.14 22.39
C ILE A 29 -9.51 -29.78 23.22
N LEU A 30 -10.65 -29.62 22.55
CA LEU A 30 -11.93 -29.33 23.21
C LEU A 30 -12.49 -30.59 23.87
N SER A 31 -13.14 -30.40 25.02
CA SER A 31 -13.81 -31.47 25.78
C SER A 31 -15.02 -32.05 25.05
N GLU A 32 -15.66 -31.25 24.20
CA GLU A 32 -16.79 -31.63 23.36
C GLU A 32 -16.67 -31.02 21.95
N PRO A 33 -17.22 -31.66 20.91
CA PRO A 33 -17.27 -31.09 19.57
C PRO A 33 -18.04 -29.76 19.53
N LEU A 34 -17.54 -28.80 18.75
CA LEU A 34 -18.23 -27.53 18.50
C LEU A 34 -19.54 -27.75 17.74
N ALA A 35 -20.61 -27.08 18.18
CA ALA A 35 -21.87 -27.03 17.46
C ALA A 35 -22.03 -25.66 16.75
N PRO A 36 -22.49 -25.63 15.49
CA PRO A 36 -22.74 -24.37 14.77
C PRO A 36 -23.64 -23.43 15.57
N GLY A 37 -23.26 -22.14 15.62
CA GLY A 37 -24.02 -21.09 16.30
C GLY A 37 -23.95 -21.10 17.83
N LYS A 38 -23.28 -22.07 18.47
CA LYS A 38 -23.06 -22.06 19.91
C LYS A 38 -21.74 -21.34 20.26
N PRO A 39 -21.77 -20.21 20.98
CA PRO A 39 -20.56 -19.52 21.39
C PRO A 39 -19.75 -20.37 22.37
N GLN A 40 -18.42 -20.25 22.29
CA GLN A 40 -17.47 -20.91 23.17
C GLN A 40 -16.42 -19.90 23.62
N THR A 41 -15.96 -20.01 24.86
CA THR A 41 -14.92 -19.13 25.41
C THR A 41 -13.68 -19.94 25.75
N LEU A 42 -12.55 -19.49 25.22
CA LEU A 42 -11.22 -20.02 25.50
C LEU A 42 -10.41 -18.94 26.20
N GLU A 43 -9.82 -19.28 27.35
CA GLU A 43 -8.90 -18.41 28.08
C GLU A 43 -7.47 -18.94 27.87
N PHE A 44 -6.58 -18.06 27.42
CA PHE A 44 -5.16 -18.38 27.23
C PHE A 44 -4.33 -17.60 28.25
N ARG A 45 -3.48 -18.31 28.99
CA ARG A 45 -2.47 -17.72 29.88
C ARG A 45 -1.09 -18.09 29.37
N TYR A 46 -0.32 -17.09 28.97
CA TYR A 46 1.02 -17.29 28.40
C TYR A 46 1.96 -16.15 28.81
N SER A 47 3.26 -16.39 28.63
CA SER A 47 4.29 -15.38 28.83
C SER A 47 5.41 -15.60 27.81
N GLY A 48 6.12 -14.53 27.47
CA GLY A 48 7.20 -14.58 26.49
C GLY A 48 8.07 -13.34 26.55
N LYS A 49 9.28 -13.43 26.00
CA LYS A 49 10.26 -12.34 25.98
C LYS A 49 10.42 -11.66 24.61
N ARG A 50 9.69 -12.14 23.59
CA ARG A 50 9.95 -11.82 22.17
C ARG A 50 8.80 -11.09 21.46
N ALA A 51 7.70 -10.81 22.15
CA ALA A 51 6.59 -10.04 21.57
C ALA A 51 6.86 -8.53 21.56
N ILE A 52 7.66 -8.04 22.51
CA ILE A 52 7.98 -6.63 22.69
C ILE A 52 9.48 -6.47 22.44
N ARG A 53 9.85 -5.57 21.52
CA ARG A 53 11.23 -5.23 21.24
C ARG A 53 11.60 -3.92 21.93
N LYS A 54 12.77 -3.88 22.58
CA LYS A 54 13.38 -2.62 23.05
C LYS A 54 14.06 -1.92 21.87
N ALA A 55 13.81 -0.62 21.75
CA ALA A 55 14.13 0.25 20.64
C ALA A 55 14.88 1.50 21.14
N GLY A 56 16.19 1.40 21.38
CA GLY A 56 16.91 2.48 22.05
C GLY A 56 16.52 2.64 23.51
N ASN A 57 16.79 3.83 24.08
CA ASN A 57 16.50 4.10 25.47
C ASN A 57 15.02 4.43 25.68
N GLY A 58 14.30 3.58 26.41
CA GLY A 58 12.94 3.85 26.86
C GLY A 58 11.81 3.61 25.85
N ASN A 59 12.08 3.12 24.64
CA ASN A 59 11.04 2.84 23.64
C ASN A 59 10.86 1.35 23.36
N TYR A 60 9.62 0.96 23.12
CA TYR A 60 9.21 -0.42 22.95
C TYR A 60 8.03 -0.53 21.98
N PHE A 61 8.00 -1.59 21.19
CA PHE A 61 6.87 -1.84 20.30
C PHE A 61 6.61 -3.33 20.14
N CYS A 62 5.39 -3.65 19.72
CA CYS A 62 4.99 -5.00 19.38
C CYS A 62 5.48 -5.38 17.98
N GLU A 63 6.38 -6.36 17.88
CA GLU A 63 7.01 -6.79 16.62
C GLU A 63 6.25 -7.92 15.91
N SER A 64 5.33 -8.59 16.61
CA SER A 64 4.73 -9.84 16.14
C SER A 64 3.22 -9.74 16.11
N SER A 65 2.59 -10.08 14.99
CA SER A 65 1.13 -10.33 14.95
C SER A 65 0.72 -11.50 15.85
N GLY A 66 1.64 -12.43 16.15
CA GLY A 66 1.41 -13.56 17.06
C GLY A 66 1.61 -13.24 18.54
N TRP A 67 1.52 -11.98 18.96
CA TRP A 67 1.62 -11.61 20.38
C TRP A 67 0.39 -12.06 21.20
N TYR A 68 -0.71 -12.41 20.53
CA TYR A 68 -1.89 -13.06 21.09
C TYR A 68 -2.34 -14.23 20.20
N PRO A 69 -3.07 -15.22 20.75
CA PRO A 69 -3.64 -16.30 19.94
C PRO A 69 -4.70 -15.75 18.98
N GLU A 70 -4.53 -16.01 17.68
CA GLU A 70 -5.49 -15.65 16.64
C GLU A 70 -5.79 -16.84 15.70
N LEU A 71 -6.89 -16.73 14.94
CA LEU A 71 -7.23 -17.70 13.91
C LEU A 71 -6.38 -17.45 12.65
N SER A 72 -6.05 -18.51 11.92
CA SER A 72 -5.36 -18.37 10.63
C SER A 72 -6.24 -17.60 9.63
N ASN A 73 -5.63 -16.70 8.86
CA ASN A 73 -6.29 -15.74 7.95
C ASN A 73 -6.88 -14.50 8.65
N SER A 74 -6.10 -13.89 9.55
CA SER A 74 -6.47 -12.74 10.41
C SER A 74 -7.05 -11.53 9.67
N PHE A 75 -6.81 -11.38 8.37
CA PHE A 75 -7.36 -10.29 7.56
C PHE A 75 -8.71 -10.59 6.88
N ALA A 76 -9.14 -11.86 6.89
CA ALA A 76 -10.49 -12.24 6.44
C ALA A 76 -11.50 -12.29 7.60
N THR A 77 -11.01 -12.52 8.83
CA THR A 77 -11.81 -12.53 10.05
C THR A 77 -11.66 -11.22 10.81
N ARG A 78 -12.67 -10.85 11.60
CA ARG A 78 -12.62 -9.65 12.44
C ARG A 78 -13.15 -9.95 13.83
N ALA A 79 -12.62 -9.24 14.83
CA ALA A 79 -13.03 -9.37 16.22
C ALA A 79 -13.14 -7.99 16.89
N ASP A 80 -13.99 -7.91 17.91
CA ASP A 80 -13.94 -6.80 18.86
C ASP A 80 -12.77 -7.04 19.83
N PHE A 81 -12.06 -5.96 20.17
CA PHE A 81 -10.95 -5.97 21.10
C PHE A 81 -11.27 -5.11 22.32
N ASP A 82 -11.15 -5.69 23.52
CA ASP A 82 -11.07 -4.96 24.79
C ASP A 82 -9.74 -5.32 25.44
N MET A 83 -8.79 -4.40 25.38
CA MET A 83 -7.40 -4.61 25.76
C MET A 83 -7.03 -3.75 26.96
N THR A 84 -6.52 -4.38 28.02
CA THR A 84 -5.96 -3.67 29.17
C THR A 84 -4.46 -3.89 29.25
N PHE A 85 -3.70 -2.81 29.18
CA PHE A 85 -2.24 -2.81 29.27
C PHE A 85 -1.78 -2.29 30.62
N ARG A 86 -0.75 -2.92 31.17
CA ARG A 86 -0.02 -2.49 32.37
C ARG A 86 1.41 -2.17 31.96
N SER A 87 1.81 -0.91 32.00
CA SER A 87 3.12 -0.44 31.56
C SER A 87 3.81 0.39 32.66
N PRO A 88 5.12 0.68 32.56
CA PRO A 88 5.80 1.56 33.51
C PRO A 88 5.12 2.94 33.59
N LYS A 89 5.01 3.52 34.80
CA LYS A 89 4.28 4.77 35.08
C LYS A 89 4.56 5.92 34.11
N ASN A 90 5.82 6.10 33.71
CA ASN A 90 6.25 7.22 32.87
C ASN A 90 6.17 6.94 31.37
N SER A 91 5.77 5.73 30.96
CA SER A 91 5.62 5.41 29.54
C SER A 91 4.32 5.98 28.98
N VAL A 92 4.36 6.36 27.71
CA VAL A 92 3.18 6.66 26.89
C VAL A 92 2.90 5.42 26.05
N LEU A 93 1.74 4.80 26.24
CA LEU A 93 1.26 3.66 25.45
C LEU A 93 0.22 4.13 24.44
N VAL A 94 0.31 3.59 23.23
CA VAL A 94 -0.68 3.72 22.16
C VAL A 94 -1.03 2.33 21.63
N ALA A 95 -2.31 2.08 21.37
CA ALA A 95 -2.78 0.81 20.84
C ALA A 95 -3.90 1.03 19.81
N THR A 96 -4.23 -0.02 19.05
CA THR A 96 -5.40 -0.03 18.16
C THR A 96 -6.69 0.17 18.95
N GLY A 97 -7.64 0.94 18.38
CA GLY A 97 -8.90 1.29 19.03
C GLY A 97 -8.83 2.59 19.85
N ALA A 98 -9.92 2.89 20.57
CA ALA A 98 -10.04 4.09 21.37
C ALA A 98 -9.62 3.84 22.83
N LYS A 99 -8.82 4.74 23.40
CA LYS A 99 -8.48 4.72 24.83
C LYS A 99 -9.70 5.10 25.67
N THR A 100 -10.14 4.20 26.53
CA THR A 100 -11.33 4.36 27.40
C THR A 100 -10.99 4.56 28.87
N SER A 101 -9.79 4.17 29.30
CA SER A 101 -9.29 4.39 30.66
C SER A 101 -7.78 4.63 30.65
N ASP A 102 -7.32 5.46 31.58
CA ASP A 102 -5.90 5.78 31.81
C ASP A 102 -5.71 6.14 33.28
N THR A 103 -5.13 5.21 34.04
CA THR A 103 -4.96 5.33 35.49
C THR A 103 -3.53 4.98 35.89
N VAL A 104 -3.11 5.40 37.08
CA VAL A 104 -1.80 5.07 37.63
C VAL A 104 -2.00 4.43 39.00
N ASP A 105 -1.43 3.24 39.18
CA ASP A 105 -1.40 2.50 40.44
C ASP A 105 0.07 2.21 40.81
N GLY A 106 0.56 2.91 41.83
CA GLY A 106 1.96 2.88 42.25
C GLY A 106 2.93 3.24 41.11
N GLY A 107 3.78 2.28 40.72
CA GLY A 107 4.74 2.41 39.63
C GLY A 107 4.22 1.99 38.25
N THR A 108 2.93 1.66 38.14
CA THR A 108 2.32 1.10 36.93
C THR A 108 1.26 2.05 36.37
N ARG A 109 1.33 2.32 35.06
CA ARG A 109 0.24 2.94 34.31
C ARG A 109 -0.65 1.85 33.73
N ILE A 110 -1.95 1.98 33.89
CA ILE A 110 -2.95 1.03 33.43
C ILE A 110 -3.84 1.74 32.42
N THR A 111 -3.85 1.26 31.18
CA THR A 111 -4.69 1.83 30.11
C THR A 111 -5.60 0.77 29.53
N THR A 112 -6.84 1.15 29.19
CA THR A 112 -7.80 0.27 28.54
C THR A 112 -8.17 0.85 27.17
N TRP A 113 -8.17 -0.01 26.16
CA TRP A 113 -8.39 0.32 24.75
C TRP A 113 -9.47 -0.58 24.19
N ARG A 114 -10.44 0.01 23.50
CA ARG A 114 -11.57 -0.70 22.92
C ARG A 114 -11.69 -0.42 21.44
N SER A 115 -11.86 -1.46 20.64
CA SER A 115 -12.18 -1.29 19.23
C SER A 115 -13.54 -0.61 19.06
N GLU A 116 -13.63 0.37 18.17
CA GLU A 116 -14.90 1.04 17.86
C GLU A 116 -15.74 0.26 16.85
N ILE A 117 -15.08 -0.60 16.07
CA ILE A 117 -15.62 -1.51 15.08
C ILE A 117 -14.80 -2.82 15.13
N PRO A 118 -15.31 -3.96 14.63
CA PRO A 118 -14.52 -5.18 14.53
C PRO A 118 -13.24 -4.98 13.70
N LEU A 119 -12.09 -5.30 14.27
CA LEU A 119 -10.77 -5.13 13.65
C LEU A 119 -10.22 -6.48 13.18
N ALA A 120 -9.40 -6.45 12.13
CA ALA A 120 -8.71 -7.65 11.64
C ALA A 120 -7.62 -8.10 12.62
N VAL A 121 -6.95 -7.12 13.25
CA VAL A 121 -5.75 -7.37 14.06
C VAL A 121 -5.58 -6.24 15.08
N ALA A 122 -4.90 -6.53 16.20
CA ALA A 122 -4.56 -5.54 17.21
C ALA A 122 -3.04 -5.40 17.41
N GLY A 123 -2.61 -4.17 17.68
CA GLY A 123 -1.21 -3.82 17.91
C GLY A 123 -1.06 -2.70 18.95
N PHE A 124 0.12 -2.58 19.52
CA PHE A 124 0.45 -1.53 20.49
C PHE A 124 1.95 -1.20 20.52
N ALA A 125 2.25 0.04 20.87
CA ALA A 125 3.60 0.53 21.13
C ALA A 125 3.61 1.37 22.41
N TYR A 126 4.75 1.41 23.10
CA TYR A 126 4.89 2.25 24.27
C TYR A 126 6.32 2.73 24.46
N GLY A 127 6.49 3.95 24.91
CA GLY A 127 7.83 4.49 25.11
C GLY A 127 7.84 5.88 25.69
N ASP A 128 9.01 6.52 25.58
CA ASP A 128 9.17 7.94 25.87
C ASP A 128 8.90 8.76 24.61
N TYR A 129 7.61 9.01 24.39
CA TYR A 129 7.13 9.75 23.24
C TYR A 129 6.98 11.25 23.54
N LYS A 130 7.39 12.08 22.59
CA LYS A 130 6.80 13.40 22.39
C LYS A 130 5.57 13.23 21.51
N THR A 131 4.42 13.68 22.01
CA THR A 131 3.17 13.65 21.26
C THR A 131 2.94 14.96 20.52
N TYR A 132 2.49 14.88 19.28
CA TYR A 132 1.98 16.01 18.50
C TYR A 132 0.61 15.64 17.92
N ASN A 133 -0.32 16.58 17.94
CA ASN A 133 -1.68 16.36 17.48
C ASN A 133 -1.96 17.28 16.29
N ASP A 134 -2.53 16.72 15.23
CA ASP A 134 -3.05 17.43 14.05
C ASP A 134 -4.46 16.91 13.71
N LYS A 135 -5.07 17.43 12.64
CA LYS A 135 -6.41 17.02 12.19
C LYS A 135 -6.56 16.98 10.68
N ALA A 136 -7.28 15.99 10.18
CA ALA A 136 -7.77 15.90 8.81
C ALA A 136 -9.30 15.92 8.82
N GLY A 137 -9.88 17.13 8.78
CA GLY A 137 -11.32 17.29 9.04
C GLY A 137 -11.64 16.90 10.48
N ASP A 138 -12.52 15.92 10.65
CA ASP A 138 -12.91 15.39 11.96
C ASP A 138 -11.99 14.27 12.48
N VAL A 139 -11.07 13.78 11.65
CA VAL A 139 -10.10 12.74 12.04
C VAL A 139 -8.95 13.38 12.81
N THR A 140 -8.67 12.88 14.01
CA THR A 140 -7.45 13.28 14.73
C THR A 140 -6.23 12.51 14.22
N VAL A 141 -5.10 13.19 14.12
CA VAL A 141 -3.83 12.58 13.73
C VAL A 141 -2.83 12.78 14.87
N ASP A 142 -2.49 11.69 15.55
CA ASP A 142 -1.70 11.70 16.77
C ASP A 142 -0.33 11.07 16.51
N VAL A 143 0.72 11.89 16.54
CA VAL A 143 2.10 11.45 16.29
C VAL A 143 2.82 11.20 17.60
N TYR A 144 3.31 9.98 17.78
CA TYR A 144 4.09 9.47 18.91
C TYR A 144 5.54 9.28 18.47
N ALA A 145 6.34 10.34 18.60
CA ALA A 145 7.73 10.35 18.15
C ALA A 145 8.69 10.20 19.33
N ASN A 146 9.63 9.25 19.24
CA ASN A 146 10.62 9.01 20.28
C ASN A 146 11.40 10.31 20.61
N ARG A 147 11.53 10.62 21.91
CA ARG A 147 12.32 11.76 22.37
C ARG A 147 13.80 11.57 22.10
N GLU A 148 14.28 10.37 22.37
CA GLU A 148 15.67 9.97 22.23
C GLU A 148 15.91 9.26 20.89
N ALA A 149 17.18 9.24 20.48
CA ALA A 149 17.64 8.46 19.34
C ALA A 149 17.50 6.95 19.62
N ASP A 150 17.27 6.15 18.58
CA ASP A 150 17.43 4.71 18.68
C ASP A 150 18.92 4.30 18.64
N ASP A 151 19.21 3.03 18.94
CA ASP A 151 20.59 2.52 19.06
C ASP A 151 21.44 2.77 17.80
N LEU A 152 20.85 2.66 16.61
CA LEU A 152 21.55 2.88 15.34
C LEU A 152 21.78 4.38 15.10
N MET A 153 20.77 5.21 15.35
CA MET A 153 20.90 6.66 15.25
C MET A 153 21.95 7.20 16.23
N GLU A 154 21.99 6.69 17.46
CA GLU A 154 22.99 7.08 18.46
C GLU A 154 24.41 6.70 18.02
N MET A 155 24.58 5.49 17.47
CA MET A 155 25.86 5.05 16.91
C MET A 155 26.31 5.96 15.76
N VAL A 156 25.39 6.35 14.87
CA VAL A 156 25.68 7.26 13.76
C VAL A 156 26.05 8.65 14.27
N GLN A 157 25.30 9.22 15.23
CA GLN A 157 25.64 10.51 15.84
C GLN A 157 27.05 10.50 16.45
N ARG A 158 27.39 9.46 17.24
CA ARG A 158 28.73 9.32 17.84
C ARG A 158 29.84 9.21 16.79
N ALA A 159 29.56 8.61 15.62
CA ALA A 159 30.52 8.54 14.52
C ALA A 159 30.81 9.91 13.90
N PHE A 160 29.80 10.79 13.79
CA PHE A 160 30.00 12.19 13.39
C PHE A 160 30.74 12.99 14.48
N GLU A 161 30.32 12.88 15.75
CA GLU A 161 30.90 13.62 16.87
C GLU A 161 32.39 13.28 17.11
N SER A 162 32.77 12.03 16.90
CA SER A 162 34.17 11.58 17.00
C SER A 162 35.02 11.95 15.78
N GLY A 163 34.43 12.49 14.70
CA GLY A 163 35.10 12.78 13.44
C GLY A 163 35.41 11.55 12.59
N ALA A 164 34.88 10.37 12.93
CA ALA A 164 35.02 9.16 12.12
C ALA A 164 34.28 9.28 10.77
N ILE A 165 33.20 10.07 10.73
CA ILE A 165 32.50 10.49 9.51
C ILE A 165 32.60 12.01 9.38
N GLN A 166 33.00 12.50 8.20
CA GLN A 166 33.09 13.93 7.94
C GLN A 166 31.70 14.59 7.87
N GLY A 167 31.54 15.73 8.54
CA GLY A 167 30.35 16.56 8.49
C GLY A 167 29.68 16.73 9.87
N ALA A 168 28.47 17.28 9.87
CA ALA A 168 27.64 17.42 11.07
C ALA A 168 26.20 17.02 10.73
N VAL A 169 25.63 16.13 11.53
CA VAL A 169 24.27 15.58 11.31
C VAL A 169 23.23 16.17 12.28
N GLY A 170 23.68 16.95 13.27
CA GLY A 170 22.84 17.44 14.35
C GLY A 170 22.24 16.30 15.19
N THR A 171 21.20 16.60 15.96
CA THR A 171 20.50 15.61 16.77
C THR A 171 19.53 14.80 15.90
N LEU A 172 19.77 13.49 15.76
CA LEU A 172 18.87 12.55 15.08
C LEU A 172 17.83 12.01 16.07
N THR A 173 16.76 12.77 16.32
CA THR A 173 15.63 12.32 17.16
C THR A 173 14.31 12.46 16.40
N PRO A 174 13.44 11.42 16.40
CA PRO A 174 12.14 11.50 15.72
C PRO A 174 11.27 12.67 16.19
N SER A 175 11.37 13.02 17.47
CA SER A 175 10.58 14.09 18.09
C SER A 175 10.81 15.50 17.51
N ALA A 176 11.91 15.71 16.78
CA ALA A 176 12.18 16.95 16.06
C ALA A 176 11.20 17.16 14.89
N MET A 177 10.80 16.08 14.21
CA MET A 177 9.94 16.11 13.02
C MET A 177 8.46 15.80 13.31
N ALA A 178 8.08 15.63 14.58
CA ALA A 178 6.72 15.23 14.96
C ALA A 178 5.62 16.14 14.37
N LYS A 179 5.86 17.46 14.34
CA LYS A 179 4.93 18.44 13.75
C LYS A 179 4.78 18.25 12.23
N THR A 180 5.90 18.14 11.53
CA THR A 180 5.92 17.92 10.07
C THR A 180 5.23 16.60 9.74
N MET A 181 5.53 15.54 10.49
CA MET A 181 4.87 14.25 10.34
C MET A 181 3.35 14.35 10.52
N GLY A 182 2.87 15.10 11.53
CA GLY A 182 1.43 15.30 11.74
C GLY A 182 0.75 15.94 10.53
N GLY A 183 1.37 16.96 9.94
CA GLY A 183 0.87 17.60 8.73
C GLY A 183 0.87 16.68 7.51
N GLU A 184 1.93 15.90 7.29
CA GLU A 184 2.01 14.95 6.17
C GLU A 184 0.98 13.82 6.31
N MET A 185 0.82 13.25 7.50
CA MET A 185 -0.17 12.18 7.75
C MET A 185 -1.61 12.72 7.69
N ALA A 186 -1.85 13.98 8.06
CA ALA A 186 -3.15 14.61 7.83
C ALA A 186 -3.43 14.82 6.32
N ASN A 187 -2.42 15.12 5.52
CA ASN A 187 -2.57 15.24 4.07
C ASN A 187 -2.86 13.90 3.39
N THR A 188 -2.22 12.80 3.81
CA THR A 188 -2.54 11.46 3.29
C THR A 188 -4.00 11.10 3.57
N VAL A 189 -4.48 11.34 4.80
CA VAL A 189 -5.89 11.11 5.17
C VAL A 189 -6.83 11.93 4.29
N ARG A 190 -6.55 13.23 4.05
CA ARG A 190 -7.39 14.07 3.18
C ARG A 190 -7.44 13.57 1.75
N LEU A 191 -6.28 13.27 1.15
CA LEU A 191 -6.21 12.80 -0.23
C LEU A 191 -6.95 11.48 -0.40
N PHE A 192 -6.65 10.50 0.44
CA PHE A 192 -7.25 9.17 0.35
C PHE A 192 -8.73 9.19 0.69
N SER A 193 -9.18 10.08 1.59
CA SER A 193 -10.62 10.25 1.82
C SER A 193 -11.36 10.73 0.56
N SER A 194 -10.70 11.52 -0.30
CA SER A 194 -11.30 11.97 -1.56
C SER A 194 -11.34 10.89 -2.65
N TYR A 195 -10.38 9.94 -2.65
CA TYR A 195 -10.34 8.86 -3.65
C TYR A 195 -11.08 7.61 -3.21
N PHE A 196 -11.03 7.25 -1.93
CA PHE A 196 -11.46 5.94 -1.42
C PHE A 196 -12.68 6.03 -0.51
N GLY A 197 -13.08 7.24 -0.13
CA GLY A 197 -14.19 7.50 0.79
C GLY A 197 -13.70 7.74 2.22
N PRO A 198 -14.61 8.03 3.17
CA PRO A 198 -14.27 8.50 4.50
C PRO A 198 -13.23 7.62 5.22
N PHE A 199 -12.36 8.26 6.01
CA PHE A 199 -11.40 7.54 6.85
C PHE A 199 -12.15 6.58 7.81
N PRO A 200 -11.73 5.30 7.92
CA PRO A 200 -12.52 4.28 8.61
C PRO A 200 -12.53 4.35 10.14
N TYR A 201 -11.70 5.20 10.75
CA TYR A 201 -11.57 5.32 12.21
C TYR A 201 -11.72 6.78 12.66
N LYS A 202 -11.88 7.05 13.96
CA LYS A 202 -11.93 8.45 14.46
C LYS A 202 -10.55 9.11 14.56
N SER A 203 -9.52 8.30 14.74
CA SER A 203 -8.16 8.77 14.95
C SER A 203 -7.16 7.90 14.18
N LEU A 204 -6.11 8.53 13.67
CA LEU A 204 -4.92 7.86 13.17
C LEU A 204 -3.75 8.15 14.12
N SER A 205 -3.25 7.10 14.78
CA SER A 205 -2.02 7.17 15.56
C SER A 205 -0.82 6.78 14.71
N VAL A 206 0.30 7.49 14.87
CA VAL A 206 1.53 7.26 14.11
C VAL A 206 2.70 7.19 15.08
N ALA A 207 3.30 6.02 15.27
CA ALA A 207 4.40 5.81 16.19
C ALA A 207 5.72 5.54 15.47
N SER A 208 6.81 6.13 15.97
CA SER A 208 8.15 5.86 15.44
C SER A 208 8.72 4.53 15.97
N ILE A 209 9.20 3.67 15.08
CA ILE A 209 10.00 2.47 15.40
C ILE A 209 11.47 2.66 15.00
N PRO A 210 12.43 1.83 15.44
CA PRO A 210 13.86 2.07 15.19
C PRO A 210 14.25 2.12 13.72
N LEU A 211 15.37 2.80 13.46
CA LEU A 211 15.94 2.98 12.12
C LEU A 211 16.36 1.64 11.50
N SER A 212 16.82 0.70 12.31
CA SER A 212 17.29 -0.61 11.85
C SER A 212 16.21 -1.49 11.21
N TYR A 213 14.93 -1.17 11.41
CA TYR A 213 13.83 -1.97 10.87
C TYR A 213 13.55 -1.72 9.39
N SER A 214 13.82 -0.49 8.91
CA SER A 214 13.68 -0.12 7.50
C SER A 214 12.34 -0.51 6.85
N HIS A 215 11.24 -0.52 7.62
CA HIS A 215 9.90 -0.84 7.14
C HIS A 215 8.81 -0.10 7.93
N GLY A 216 7.57 -0.24 7.47
CA GLY A 216 6.37 0.28 8.11
C GLY A 216 5.39 -0.83 8.42
N GLN A 217 4.51 -0.59 9.38
CA GLN A 217 3.46 -1.54 9.72
C GLN A 217 2.17 -0.79 10.07
N GLY A 218 1.19 -0.87 9.17
CA GLY A 218 -0.15 -0.34 9.39
C GLY A 218 -1.05 -1.32 10.14
N TRP A 219 -1.36 -1.03 11.40
CA TRP A 219 -2.49 -1.62 12.14
C TRP A 219 -3.74 -0.74 12.01
N PRO A 220 -4.95 -1.25 12.32
CA PRO A 220 -6.17 -0.43 12.32
C PRO A 220 -6.08 0.77 13.27
N GLY A 221 -6.06 1.98 12.71
CA GLY A 221 -5.94 3.25 13.45
C GLY A 221 -4.56 3.52 14.04
N LEU A 222 -3.55 2.69 13.78
CA LEU A 222 -2.20 2.81 14.33
C LEU A 222 -1.15 2.40 13.29
N ILE A 223 -0.26 3.31 12.90
CA ILE A 223 0.81 3.03 11.95
C ILE A 223 2.16 3.13 12.66
N TYR A 224 3.02 2.15 12.41
CA TYR A 224 4.44 2.23 12.72
C TYR A 224 5.19 2.69 11.49
N LEU A 225 6.01 3.71 11.69
CA LEU A 225 6.96 4.17 10.68
C LEU A 225 8.35 4.14 11.31
N TRP A 226 9.32 3.55 10.61
CA TRP A 226 10.71 3.64 11.04
C TRP A 226 11.18 5.09 11.23
N SER A 227 12.11 5.29 12.15
CA SER A 227 12.58 6.61 12.59
C SER A 227 13.27 7.39 11.48
N GLY A 228 13.75 6.73 10.41
CA GLY A 228 14.25 7.38 9.19
C GLY A 228 13.20 8.25 8.48
N SER A 229 11.91 7.88 8.57
CA SER A 229 10.81 8.72 8.08
C SER A 229 10.56 9.94 8.97
N PHE A 230 11.15 10.03 10.15
CA PHE A 230 11.09 11.19 11.05
C PHE A 230 12.37 12.04 11.01
N LEU A 231 13.18 11.90 9.97
CA LEU A 231 14.31 12.77 9.68
C LEU A 231 13.96 13.77 8.58
N ASP A 232 14.68 14.88 8.49
CA ASP A 232 14.64 15.74 7.30
C ASP A 232 15.54 15.19 6.17
N ALA A 233 15.43 15.79 4.97
CA ALA A 233 16.20 15.35 3.80
C ALA A 233 17.72 15.49 3.97
N THR A 234 18.16 16.57 4.63
CA THR A 234 19.58 16.79 4.91
C THR A 234 20.11 15.71 5.83
N GLN A 235 19.41 15.42 6.93
CA GLN A 235 19.77 14.36 7.87
C GLN A 235 19.85 13.01 7.20
N ARG A 236 18.84 12.63 6.39
CA ARG A 236 18.85 11.37 5.63
C ARG A 236 20.05 11.28 4.70
N HIS A 237 20.29 12.33 3.91
CA HIS A 237 21.41 12.37 2.97
C HIS A 237 22.77 12.21 3.67
N MET A 238 22.95 12.92 4.79
CA MET A 238 24.19 12.86 5.58
C MET A 238 24.48 11.46 6.12
N ILE A 239 23.45 10.69 6.50
CA ILE A 239 23.62 9.32 7.02
C ILE A 239 23.58 8.25 5.92
N GLY A 240 23.67 8.65 4.66
CA GLY A 240 23.71 7.73 3.51
C GLY A 240 22.35 7.10 3.16
N LEU A 241 21.25 7.58 3.76
CA LEU A 241 19.91 7.25 3.31
C LEU A 241 19.62 8.07 2.05
N LYS A 242 19.80 7.45 0.88
CA LYS A 242 19.41 8.06 -0.39
C LYS A 242 17.92 8.35 -0.35
N ASP A 243 17.48 9.57 -0.66
CA ASP A 243 16.06 9.93 -0.76
C ASP A 243 15.38 9.12 -1.87
N GLY A 244 15.04 7.87 -1.53
CA GLY A 244 14.19 7.00 -2.30
C GLY A 244 12.74 7.36 -2.01
N PRO A 245 11.85 7.19 -3.00
CA PRO A 245 10.40 7.14 -2.81
C PRO A 245 10.02 6.25 -1.60
N GLU A 246 10.74 5.15 -1.44
CA GLU A 246 10.67 4.18 -0.34
C GLU A 246 10.86 4.77 1.09
N LEU A 247 11.35 6.00 1.26
CA LEU A 247 11.70 6.53 2.59
C LEU A 247 10.81 7.68 3.09
N THR A 248 10.03 8.31 2.19
CA THR A 248 9.39 9.61 2.49
C THR A 248 7.92 9.64 2.13
N ASP A 249 7.53 10.41 1.10
CA ASP A 249 6.14 10.73 0.82
C ASP A 249 5.38 9.52 0.29
N PHE A 250 5.98 8.78 -0.66
CA PHE A 250 5.41 7.53 -1.18
C PHE A 250 5.22 6.51 -0.06
N PHE A 251 6.25 6.24 0.74
CA PHE A 251 6.18 5.22 1.80
C PHE A 251 5.18 5.57 2.90
N ARG A 252 5.17 6.82 3.41
CA ARG A 252 4.18 7.24 4.40
C ARG A 252 2.76 7.11 3.86
N ALA A 253 2.57 7.44 2.59
CA ALA A 253 1.30 7.31 1.89
C ALA A 253 0.90 5.84 1.67
N HIS A 254 1.83 4.98 1.29
CA HIS A 254 1.64 3.52 1.22
C HIS A 254 1.10 2.97 2.54
N GLU A 255 1.82 3.21 3.64
CA GLU A 255 1.44 2.75 4.97
C GLU A 255 0.11 3.36 5.45
N SER A 256 -0.14 4.64 5.13
CA SER A 256 -1.41 5.32 5.43
C SER A 256 -2.59 4.72 4.68
N SER A 257 -2.39 4.28 3.44
CA SER A 257 -3.46 3.73 2.62
C SER A 257 -3.93 2.36 3.11
N HIS A 258 -3.09 1.62 3.84
CA HIS A 258 -3.48 0.34 4.44
C HIS A 258 -4.64 0.47 5.42
N GLN A 259 -4.94 1.68 5.91
CA GLN A 259 -6.15 1.93 6.70
C GLN A 259 -7.42 1.58 5.92
N TRP A 260 -7.42 1.77 4.60
CA TRP A 260 -8.44 1.25 3.68
C TRP A 260 -8.09 -0.15 3.17
N TRP A 261 -6.87 -0.34 2.67
CA TRP A 261 -6.46 -1.56 1.95
C TRP A 261 -5.81 -2.58 2.88
N GLY A 262 -6.46 -3.74 3.02
CA GLY A 262 -6.09 -4.76 3.99
C GLY A 262 -6.83 -4.58 5.32
N GLN A 263 -6.84 -3.36 5.89
CA GLN A 263 -7.51 -3.15 7.18
C GLN A 263 -9.01 -2.96 7.06
N ARG A 264 -9.53 -2.11 6.15
CA ARG A 264 -10.99 -1.92 6.02
C ARG A 264 -11.60 -2.85 4.98
N VAL A 265 -10.98 -2.93 3.81
CA VAL A 265 -11.25 -3.92 2.77
C VAL A 265 -10.16 -4.98 2.86
N GLY A 266 -10.50 -6.15 3.39
CA GLY A 266 -9.57 -7.28 3.48
C GLY A 266 -9.48 -8.04 2.15
N TRP A 267 -8.64 -9.07 2.11
CA TRP A 267 -8.53 -9.99 0.97
C TRP A 267 -9.10 -11.37 1.31
N LYS A 268 -9.80 -11.99 0.36
CA LYS A 268 -10.54 -13.24 0.60
C LYS A 268 -9.64 -14.47 0.73
N SER A 269 -8.55 -14.48 -0.02
CA SER A 269 -7.54 -15.54 0.01
C SER A 269 -6.16 -14.98 -0.31
N TYR A 270 -5.12 -15.78 -0.14
CA TYR A 270 -3.76 -15.35 -0.48
C TYR A 270 -3.58 -14.98 -1.96
N HIS A 271 -4.48 -15.42 -2.85
CA HIS A 271 -4.48 -15.04 -4.26
C HIS A 271 -4.82 -13.55 -4.45
N ASP A 272 -5.54 -12.97 -3.48
CA ASP A 272 -6.15 -11.65 -3.56
C ASP A 272 -5.34 -10.60 -2.77
N GLN A 273 -4.18 -10.97 -2.21
CA GLN A 273 -3.35 -10.08 -1.40
C GLN A 273 -2.81 -8.87 -2.18
N TRP A 274 -2.72 -8.97 -3.52
CA TRP A 274 -2.36 -7.85 -4.37
C TRP A 274 -3.35 -6.67 -4.31
N LEU A 275 -4.61 -6.93 -3.91
CA LEU A 275 -5.61 -5.89 -3.66
C LEU A 275 -5.28 -5.04 -2.42
N SER A 276 -4.36 -5.48 -1.57
CA SER A 276 -3.82 -4.69 -0.46
C SER A 276 -2.56 -3.95 -0.92
N GLU A 277 -1.52 -4.71 -1.27
CA GLU A 277 -0.19 -4.13 -1.52
C GLU A 277 -0.11 -3.31 -2.80
N GLY A 278 -0.69 -3.78 -3.90
CA GLY A 278 -0.72 -3.03 -5.15
C GLY A 278 -1.56 -1.76 -5.05
N PHE A 279 -2.63 -1.79 -4.23
CA PHE A 279 -3.45 -0.61 -3.95
C PHE A 279 -2.70 0.39 -3.09
N ALA A 280 -1.89 -0.09 -2.15
CA ALA A 280 -1.06 0.76 -1.32
C ALA A 280 0.08 1.43 -2.09
N ASP A 281 0.74 0.69 -2.99
CA ASP A 281 1.78 1.25 -3.87
C ASP A 281 1.18 2.32 -4.78
N PHE A 282 0.05 2.04 -5.45
CA PHE A 282 -0.68 3.02 -6.25
C PHE A 282 -0.98 4.30 -5.44
N SER A 283 -1.43 4.13 -4.19
CA SER A 283 -1.74 5.24 -3.29
C SER A 283 -0.50 6.06 -2.94
N GLY A 284 0.66 5.41 -2.80
CA GLY A 284 1.96 6.05 -2.63
C GLY A 284 2.32 6.94 -3.82
N ILE A 285 2.18 6.44 -5.05
CA ILE A 285 2.49 7.19 -6.29
C ILE A 285 1.51 8.35 -6.48
N LEU A 286 0.23 8.11 -6.19
CA LEU A 286 -0.79 9.14 -6.19
C LEU A 286 -0.43 10.27 -5.23
N TYR A 287 0.02 9.96 -4.02
CA TYR A 287 0.43 11.00 -3.07
C TYR A 287 1.67 11.76 -3.57
N VAL A 288 2.66 11.10 -4.19
CA VAL A 288 3.80 11.79 -4.81
C VAL A 288 3.34 12.78 -5.89
N GLN A 289 2.37 12.41 -6.72
CA GLN A 289 1.81 13.30 -7.73
C GLN A 289 1.24 14.59 -7.13
N TYR A 290 0.45 14.47 -6.07
CA TYR A 290 -0.21 15.62 -5.41
C TYR A 290 0.74 16.43 -4.53
N ARG A 291 1.64 15.75 -3.81
CA ARG A 291 2.53 16.37 -2.83
C ARG A 291 3.75 17.02 -3.47
N GLN A 292 4.23 16.44 -4.57
CA GLN A 292 5.42 16.90 -5.29
C GLN A 292 5.02 17.45 -6.67
N ASN A 293 4.85 16.58 -7.66
CA ASN A 293 4.38 16.91 -9.01
C ASN A 293 4.29 15.64 -9.89
N MET A 294 3.69 15.78 -11.07
CA MET A 294 3.56 14.70 -12.06
C MET A 294 4.91 14.13 -12.51
N LYS A 295 5.97 14.94 -12.65
CA LYS A 295 7.28 14.44 -13.10
C LYS A 295 7.83 13.39 -12.13
N GLU A 296 7.73 13.63 -10.83
CA GLU A 296 8.20 12.67 -9.83
C GLU A 296 7.30 11.43 -9.76
N ALA A 297 5.99 11.57 -9.97
CA ALA A 297 5.09 10.42 -10.10
C ALA A 297 5.46 9.55 -11.32
N LEU A 298 5.78 10.15 -12.47
CA LEU A 298 6.24 9.40 -13.65
C LEU A 298 7.59 8.73 -13.43
N ASN A 299 8.51 9.38 -12.70
CA ASN A 299 9.75 8.73 -12.27
C ASN A 299 9.47 7.51 -11.40
N GLN A 300 8.44 7.56 -10.56
CA GLN A 300 8.03 6.41 -9.75
C GLN A 300 7.44 5.29 -10.59
N TRP A 301 6.52 5.60 -11.51
CA TRP A 301 5.94 4.60 -12.42
C TRP A 301 7.02 3.88 -13.26
N ARG A 302 8.07 4.61 -13.69
CA ARG A 302 9.22 3.99 -14.37
C ARG A 302 9.96 3.02 -13.47
N LYS A 303 10.18 3.35 -12.20
CA LYS A 303 10.80 2.44 -11.23
C LYS A 303 9.96 1.20 -11.00
N GLU A 304 8.63 1.32 -10.92
CA GLU A 304 7.75 0.15 -10.82
C GLU A 304 7.87 -0.76 -12.06
N LYS A 305 7.96 -0.17 -13.25
CA LYS A 305 8.18 -0.93 -14.50
C LYS A 305 9.55 -1.61 -14.50
N GLU A 306 10.59 -0.94 -14.01
CA GLU A 306 11.92 -1.51 -13.81
C GLU A 306 11.90 -2.66 -12.80
N ASN A 307 11.15 -2.54 -11.69
CA ASN A 307 11.01 -3.59 -10.68
C ASN A 307 10.36 -4.85 -11.25
N ILE A 308 9.34 -4.71 -12.11
CA ILE A 308 8.69 -5.81 -12.82
C ILE A 308 9.68 -6.49 -13.77
N ARG A 309 10.51 -5.71 -14.48
CA ARG A 309 11.48 -6.23 -15.47
C ARG A 309 12.80 -6.70 -14.86
N LYS A 310 13.06 -6.35 -13.60
CA LYS A 310 14.29 -6.69 -12.89
C LYS A 310 14.48 -8.21 -12.87
N LYS A 311 15.70 -8.63 -13.11
CA LYS A 311 16.09 -10.05 -13.10
C LYS A 311 16.23 -10.54 -11.67
N ASP A 312 15.66 -11.71 -11.39
CA ASP A 312 15.87 -12.44 -10.16
C ASP A 312 17.26 -13.11 -10.14
N MET A 313 17.58 -13.82 -9.05
CA MET A 313 18.86 -14.56 -8.90
C MET A 313 19.09 -15.62 -9.98
N ARG A 314 18.06 -16.06 -10.71
CA ARG A 314 18.13 -17.05 -11.80
C ARG A 314 18.15 -16.40 -13.17
N GLY A 315 18.02 -15.08 -13.26
CA GLY A 315 18.05 -14.31 -14.50
C GLY A 315 16.67 -14.12 -15.15
N HIS A 316 15.59 -14.58 -14.53
CA HIS A 316 14.23 -14.38 -15.02
C HIS A 316 13.76 -12.96 -14.69
N ALA A 317 13.11 -12.29 -15.64
CA ALA A 317 12.40 -11.06 -15.31
C ALA A 317 11.26 -11.38 -14.34
N ARG A 318 11.11 -10.62 -13.25
CA ARG A 318 10.12 -10.92 -12.21
C ARG A 318 8.69 -10.99 -12.73
N GLY A 319 8.36 -10.16 -13.71
CA GLY A 319 7.07 -10.16 -14.41
C GLY A 319 6.70 -11.48 -15.10
N THR A 320 7.69 -12.34 -15.39
CA THR A 320 7.46 -13.62 -16.09
C THR A 320 7.37 -14.81 -15.14
N LEU A 321 7.55 -14.62 -13.83
CA LEU A 321 7.51 -15.71 -12.84
C LEU A 321 6.10 -16.28 -12.62
N GLY A 322 5.08 -15.50 -12.91
CA GLY A 322 3.69 -15.91 -12.78
C GLY A 322 2.72 -14.73 -12.74
N PRO A 323 1.43 -14.96 -12.93
CA PRO A 323 0.43 -13.90 -12.81
C PRO A 323 0.31 -13.45 -11.36
N ILE A 324 0.01 -12.16 -11.12
CA ILE A 324 -0.08 -11.60 -9.76
C ILE A 324 -1.11 -12.34 -8.89
N TRP A 325 -2.16 -12.89 -9.53
CA TRP A 325 -3.17 -13.67 -8.84
C TRP A 325 -2.64 -14.97 -8.22
N LEU A 326 -1.49 -15.51 -8.64
CA LEU A 326 -0.92 -16.69 -7.96
C LEU A 326 -0.57 -16.42 -6.48
N GLY A 327 -0.48 -15.14 -6.08
CA GLY A 327 -0.17 -14.77 -4.71
C GLY A 327 1.15 -15.38 -4.26
N PHE A 328 1.24 -15.79 -3.00
CA PHE A 328 2.50 -16.31 -2.43
C PHE A 328 3.11 -17.48 -3.21
N ARG A 329 2.34 -18.17 -4.07
CA ARG A 329 2.82 -19.30 -4.89
C ARG A 329 3.85 -18.90 -5.95
N ILE A 330 4.02 -17.60 -6.22
CA ILE A 330 5.15 -17.10 -7.02
C ILE A 330 6.48 -17.38 -6.29
N ARG A 331 6.49 -17.43 -4.95
CA ARG A 331 7.66 -17.82 -4.17
C ARG A 331 7.91 -19.32 -4.33
N SER A 332 9.07 -19.67 -4.84
CA SER A 332 9.54 -21.05 -5.02
C SER A 332 11.06 -21.15 -4.83
N SER A 333 11.60 -22.37 -4.88
CA SER A 333 13.05 -22.61 -4.92
C SER A 333 13.74 -22.05 -6.17
N GLU A 334 12.96 -21.70 -7.19
CA GLU A 334 13.42 -21.21 -8.49
C GLU A 334 13.26 -19.68 -8.65
N SER A 335 12.78 -18.99 -7.61
CA SER A 335 12.64 -17.53 -7.56
C SER A 335 13.33 -16.97 -6.32
N ASP A 336 13.84 -15.74 -6.37
CA ASP A 336 14.27 -15.08 -5.14
C ASP A 336 13.09 -14.69 -4.22
N GLY A 337 13.32 -14.56 -2.92
CA GLY A 337 12.26 -14.27 -1.95
C GLY A 337 11.60 -12.90 -2.13
N GLY A 338 12.31 -11.94 -2.73
CA GLY A 338 11.84 -10.58 -2.99
C GLY A 338 11.00 -10.48 -4.27
N ALA A 339 11.18 -11.40 -5.21
CA ALA A 339 10.53 -11.39 -6.52
C ALA A 339 9.00 -11.37 -6.43
N TYR A 340 8.42 -12.12 -5.50
CA TYR A 340 6.99 -12.06 -5.23
C TYR A 340 6.54 -10.67 -4.76
N GLN A 341 7.27 -10.08 -3.83
CA GLN A 341 6.93 -8.79 -3.25
C GLN A 341 6.99 -7.72 -4.32
N ASP A 342 8.12 -7.61 -5.02
CA ASP A 342 8.30 -6.61 -6.06
C ASP A 342 7.27 -6.76 -7.19
N LEU A 343 6.88 -7.99 -7.53
CA LEU A 343 5.86 -8.22 -8.56
C LEU A 343 4.45 -7.82 -8.08
N VAL A 344 4.03 -8.25 -6.89
CA VAL A 344 2.67 -7.97 -6.38
C VAL A 344 2.43 -6.49 -6.17
N TYR A 345 3.42 -5.78 -5.67
CA TYR A 345 3.39 -4.34 -5.40
C TYR A 345 3.35 -3.57 -6.73
N SER A 346 4.43 -3.66 -7.51
CA SER A 346 4.58 -2.92 -8.76
C SER A 346 3.48 -3.22 -9.79
N LYS A 347 3.22 -4.51 -10.07
CA LYS A 347 2.23 -4.89 -11.11
C LYS A 347 0.80 -4.70 -10.60
N GLY A 348 0.54 -4.89 -9.32
CA GLY A 348 -0.75 -4.56 -8.71
C GLY A 348 -1.07 -3.07 -8.80
N ALA A 349 -0.08 -2.20 -8.59
CA ALA A 349 -0.24 -0.76 -8.76
C ALA A 349 -0.50 -0.36 -10.22
N TYR A 350 0.22 -0.98 -11.16
CA TYR A 350 -0.01 -0.76 -12.59
C TYR A 350 -1.43 -1.15 -13.03
N VAL A 351 -2.02 -2.20 -12.47
CA VAL A 351 -3.42 -2.58 -12.74
C VAL A 351 -4.35 -1.41 -12.40
N LEU A 352 -4.19 -0.76 -11.25
CA LEU A 352 -4.97 0.41 -10.89
C LEU A 352 -4.67 1.63 -11.77
N HIS A 353 -3.39 1.88 -12.08
CA HIS A 353 -2.99 3.01 -12.93
C HIS A 353 -3.58 2.91 -14.33
N MET A 354 -3.53 1.72 -14.94
CA MET A 354 -4.16 1.48 -16.25
C MET A 354 -5.68 1.72 -16.18
N LEU A 355 -6.35 1.24 -15.13
CA LEU A 355 -7.79 1.48 -14.94
C LEU A 355 -8.09 2.98 -14.72
N GLN A 356 -7.30 3.67 -13.89
CA GLN A 356 -7.40 5.12 -13.67
C GLN A 356 -7.30 5.86 -15.00
N MET A 357 -6.28 5.54 -15.78
CA MET A 357 -6.02 6.22 -17.03
C MET A 357 -7.02 5.84 -18.12
N GLN A 358 -7.64 4.66 -18.10
CA GLN A 358 -8.77 4.33 -18.98
C GLN A 358 -10.04 5.10 -18.60
N LEU A 359 -10.29 5.33 -17.30
CA LEU A 359 -11.43 6.08 -16.76
C LEU A 359 -11.23 7.60 -16.74
N TRP A 360 -10.00 8.08 -16.96
CA TRP A 360 -9.65 9.49 -16.97
C TRP A 360 -10.48 10.28 -17.99
N ASP A 361 -11.19 11.29 -17.51
CA ASP A 361 -11.98 12.22 -18.33
C ASP A 361 -11.33 13.62 -18.35
N GLY A 362 -10.50 13.87 -19.35
CA GLY A 362 -9.82 15.14 -19.53
C GLY A 362 -10.75 16.33 -19.83
N ARG A 363 -12.07 16.13 -19.97
CA ARG A 363 -13.06 17.19 -20.17
C ARG A 363 -13.71 17.65 -18.87
N SER A 364 -13.57 16.89 -17.79
CA SER A 364 -14.08 17.23 -16.47
C SER A 364 -13.14 18.17 -15.71
N ALA A 365 -13.69 18.97 -14.80
CA ALA A 365 -12.91 19.74 -13.84
C ALA A 365 -12.18 18.84 -12.81
N ASP A 366 -12.69 17.63 -12.58
CA ASP A 366 -12.03 16.56 -11.85
C ASP A 366 -11.84 15.35 -12.78
N PRO A 367 -10.70 15.24 -13.48
CA PRO A 367 -10.51 14.20 -14.47
C PRO A 367 -10.55 12.76 -13.93
N ASP A 368 -10.28 12.58 -12.63
CA ASP A 368 -10.28 11.27 -11.98
C ASP A 368 -11.65 10.87 -11.41
N HIS A 369 -12.71 11.67 -11.59
CA HIS A 369 -14.00 11.43 -10.93
C HIS A 369 -14.56 10.02 -11.15
N ASN A 370 -14.49 9.47 -12.37
CA ASN A 370 -14.96 8.11 -12.65
C ASN A 370 -14.15 7.04 -11.90
N PHE A 371 -12.84 7.23 -11.77
CA PHE A 371 -11.98 6.34 -11.00
C PHE A 371 -12.26 6.46 -9.50
N LYS A 372 -12.45 7.69 -9.00
CA LYS A 372 -12.85 7.94 -7.60
C LYS A 372 -14.18 7.27 -7.28
N ASP A 373 -15.18 7.40 -8.15
CA ASP A 373 -16.49 6.76 -7.97
C ASP A 373 -16.38 5.23 -7.91
N MET A 374 -15.57 4.62 -8.77
CA MET A 374 -15.27 3.18 -8.75
C MET A 374 -14.62 2.75 -7.44
N MET A 375 -13.59 3.49 -6.99
CA MET A 375 -12.83 3.15 -5.79
C MET A 375 -13.65 3.36 -4.51
N GLN A 376 -14.46 4.41 -4.44
CA GLN A 376 -15.40 4.66 -3.34
C GLN A 376 -16.49 3.58 -3.28
N ASP A 377 -17.02 3.14 -4.42
CA ASP A 377 -18.00 2.05 -4.48
C ASP A 377 -17.38 0.71 -4.05
N TYR A 378 -16.14 0.43 -4.45
CA TYR A 378 -15.40 -0.74 -3.98
C TYR A 378 -15.23 -0.72 -2.46
N CYS A 379 -14.72 0.39 -1.90
CA CYS A 379 -14.53 0.52 -0.47
C CYS A 379 -15.85 0.40 0.30
N LYS A 380 -16.92 1.04 -0.16
CA LYS A 380 -18.25 0.97 0.46
C LYS A 380 -18.86 -0.43 0.39
N THR A 381 -18.69 -1.14 -0.72
CA THR A 381 -19.27 -2.48 -0.92
C THR A 381 -18.61 -3.52 -0.01
N PHE A 382 -17.29 -3.43 0.13
CA PHE A 382 -16.46 -4.34 0.93
C PHE A 382 -16.06 -3.77 2.29
N ASP A 383 -16.81 -2.78 2.77
CA ASP A 383 -16.61 -2.13 4.04
C ASP A 383 -16.65 -3.14 5.20
N GLY A 384 -15.51 -3.42 5.82
CA GLY A 384 -15.38 -4.43 6.88
C GLY A 384 -15.44 -5.88 6.38
N LYS A 385 -15.27 -6.13 5.08
CA LYS A 385 -15.34 -7.46 4.46
C LYS A 385 -14.06 -7.77 3.69
N ALA A 386 -13.88 -9.05 3.39
CA ALA A 386 -12.82 -9.52 2.51
C ALA A 386 -13.31 -9.58 1.06
N ALA A 387 -12.54 -9.02 0.12
CA ALA A 387 -12.82 -9.03 -1.31
C ALA A 387 -11.91 -10.00 -2.05
N SER A 388 -12.43 -10.63 -3.10
CA SER A 388 -11.62 -11.37 -4.07
C SER A 388 -11.31 -10.52 -5.31
N THR A 389 -10.38 -11.01 -6.12
CA THR A 389 -10.06 -10.43 -7.43
C THR A 389 -11.29 -10.37 -8.35
N GLN A 390 -12.17 -11.38 -8.29
CA GLN A 390 -13.43 -11.39 -9.05
C GLN A 390 -14.43 -10.36 -8.52
N ASP A 391 -14.45 -10.13 -7.21
CA ASP A 391 -15.26 -9.10 -6.59
C ASP A 391 -14.81 -7.69 -7.04
N PHE A 392 -13.50 -7.43 -7.04
CA PHE A 392 -12.95 -6.17 -7.56
C PHE A 392 -13.26 -6.01 -9.05
N LYS A 393 -13.06 -7.05 -9.86
CA LYS A 393 -13.44 -7.06 -11.28
C LYS A 393 -14.91 -6.68 -11.50
N ALA A 394 -15.83 -7.22 -10.70
CA ALA A 394 -17.25 -6.88 -10.80
C ALA A 394 -17.53 -5.39 -10.53
N ILE A 395 -16.77 -4.76 -9.62
CA ILE A 395 -16.84 -3.30 -9.42
C ILE A 395 -16.28 -2.56 -10.63
N VAL A 396 -15.15 -2.99 -11.19
CA VAL A 396 -14.60 -2.38 -12.42
C VAL A 396 -15.63 -2.45 -13.56
N GLU A 397 -16.26 -3.61 -13.78
CA GLU A 397 -17.30 -3.79 -14.82
C GLU A 397 -18.52 -2.90 -14.59
N LYS A 398 -18.89 -2.62 -13.34
CA LYS A 398 -20.00 -1.70 -13.01
C LYS A 398 -19.70 -0.25 -13.39
N HIS A 399 -18.43 0.15 -13.36
CA HIS A 399 -17.99 1.54 -13.61
C HIS A 399 -17.26 1.70 -14.95
N MET A 400 -17.16 0.65 -15.76
CA MET A 400 -16.39 0.68 -16.99
C MET A 400 -16.97 1.66 -18.01
N SER A 401 -16.09 2.38 -18.70
CA SER A 401 -16.50 3.22 -19.83
C SER A 401 -16.79 2.36 -21.07
N ARG A 402 -17.50 2.92 -22.05
CA ARG A 402 -17.75 2.23 -23.33
C ARG A 402 -16.48 1.77 -24.04
N SER A 403 -15.39 2.54 -23.95
CA SER A 403 -14.11 2.16 -24.57
C SER A 403 -13.43 0.96 -23.92
N MET A 404 -13.78 0.66 -22.67
CA MET A 404 -13.23 -0.49 -21.92
C MET A 404 -13.92 -1.81 -22.31
N ASP A 405 -15.09 -1.75 -22.95
CA ASP A 405 -15.83 -2.91 -23.45
C ASP A 405 -15.24 -3.44 -24.78
N ALA A 406 -13.97 -3.86 -24.75
CA ALA A 406 -13.25 -4.31 -25.93
C ALA A 406 -13.85 -5.58 -26.57
N ASP A 407 -14.60 -6.37 -25.80
CA ASP A 407 -15.30 -7.57 -26.26
C ASP A 407 -16.76 -7.32 -26.66
N GLY A 408 -17.31 -6.13 -26.38
CA GLY A 408 -18.72 -5.80 -26.67
C GLY A 408 -19.73 -6.60 -25.83
N ASN A 409 -19.31 -7.11 -24.68
CA ASN A 409 -20.10 -7.97 -23.79
C ASN A 409 -20.28 -7.39 -22.39
N GLN A 410 -19.86 -6.14 -22.17
CA GLN A 410 -19.87 -5.44 -20.88
C GLN A 410 -19.07 -6.18 -19.81
N LYS A 411 -17.94 -6.79 -20.22
CA LYS A 411 -17.02 -7.50 -19.33
C LYS A 411 -15.60 -7.00 -19.48
N MET A 412 -14.87 -7.09 -18.37
CA MET A 412 -13.43 -6.81 -18.30
C MET A 412 -12.61 -8.10 -18.29
N ASP A 413 -13.16 -9.18 -18.87
CA ASP A 413 -12.48 -10.47 -18.98
C ASP A 413 -11.11 -10.33 -19.64
N TRP A 414 -11.02 -9.63 -20.78
CA TRP A 414 -9.76 -9.39 -21.50
C TRP A 414 -8.68 -8.81 -20.57
N PHE A 415 -8.99 -7.70 -19.89
CA PHE A 415 -8.04 -6.99 -19.05
C PHE A 415 -7.55 -7.84 -17.88
N PHE A 416 -8.47 -8.50 -17.16
CA PHE A 416 -8.08 -9.33 -16.04
C PHE A 416 -7.35 -10.60 -16.49
N ASN A 417 -7.75 -11.21 -17.60
CA ASN A 417 -7.05 -12.40 -18.14
C ASN A 417 -5.61 -12.08 -18.54
N GLU A 418 -5.36 -10.88 -19.02
CA GLU A 418 -4.06 -10.45 -19.54
C GLU A 418 -3.14 -9.91 -18.45
N TYR A 419 -3.62 -8.95 -17.65
CA TYR A 419 -2.79 -8.22 -16.69
C TYR A 419 -2.85 -8.80 -15.27
N VAL A 420 -3.90 -9.56 -14.90
CA VAL A 420 -4.05 -10.11 -13.54
C VAL A 420 -3.80 -11.61 -13.49
N TYR A 421 -4.41 -12.37 -14.43
CA TYR A 421 -4.27 -13.82 -14.58
C TYR A 421 -3.20 -14.21 -15.60
N GLY A 422 -2.63 -13.24 -16.31
CA GLY A 422 -1.58 -13.42 -17.31
C GLY A 422 -0.24 -12.80 -16.92
N ILE A 423 0.78 -13.10 -17.74
CA ILE A 423 2.17 -12.64 -17.59
C ILE A 423 2.68 -11.83 -18.78
N GLY A 424 1.81 -11.55 -19.75
CA GLY A 424 2.20 -10.86 -20.98
C GLY A 424 2.57 -9.41 -20.71
N GLU A 425 3.56 -8.92 -21.46
CA GLU A 425 3.93 -7.52 -21.54
C GLU A 425 4.02 -7.15 -23.03
N PRO A 426 3.04 -6.42 -23.57
CA PRO A 426 3.03 -6.08 -24.98
C PRO A 426 4.16 -5.12 -25.35
N GLN A 427 4.60 -5.21 -26.60
CA GLN A 427 5.52 -4.26 -27.22
C GLN A 427 4.78 -3.52 -28.33
N TYR A 428 4.76 -2.19 -28.25
CA TYR A 428 4.06 -1.33 -29.19
C TYR A 428 5.02 -0.53 -30.05
N SER A 429 4.80 -0.55 -31.37
CA SER A 429 5.35 0.41 -32.31
C SER A 429 4.23 1.34 -32.74
N PHE A 430 4.33 2.61 -32.40
CA PHE A 430 3.34 3.64 -32.69
C PHE A 430 3.90 4.62 -33.72
N HIS A 431 3.11 4.93 -34.75
CA HIS A 431 3.43 5.94 -35.75
C HIS A 431 2.24 6.87 -35.94
N SER A 432 2.49 8.17 -36.10
CA SER A 432 1.45 9.14 -36.41
C SER A 432 1.88 10.08 -37.54
N THR A 433 0.95 10.39 -38.44
CA THR A 433 1.09 11.40 -39.49
C THR A 433 0.01 12.45 -39.34
N LEU A 434 0.40 13.72 -39.43
CA LEU A 434 -0.50 14.87 -39.30
C LEU A 434 -0.53 15.67 -40.61
N ASP A 435 -1.73 15.88 -41.14
CA ASP A 435 -1.99 16.75 -42.27
C ASP A 435 -2.83 17.95 -41.83
N TYR A 436 -2.56 19.12 -42.41
CA TYR A 436 -3.21 20.39 -42.06
C TYR A 436 -3.96 20.95 -43.28
N PRO A 437 -5.15 20.41 -43.59
CA PRO A 437 -6.00 20.99 -44.63
C PRO A 437 -6.36 22.45 -44.34
N ALA A 438 -6.70 23.20 -45.39
CA ALA A 438 -7.02 24.63 -45.30
C ALA A 438 -8.32 24.95 -44.53
N ASP A 439 -9.04 23.94 -44.03
CA ASP A 439 -10.32 24.08 -43.30
C ASP A 439 -10.13 24.33 -41.78
N GLY A 440 -8.89 24.55 -41.34
CA GLY A 440 -8.55 24.86 -39.95
C GLY A 440 -8.56 23.64 -39.02
N LYS A 441 -8.57 22.44 -39.58
CA LYS A 441 -8.54 21.17 -38.84
C LYS A 441 -7.18 20.49 -38.99
N THR A 442 -6.90 19.56 -38.08
CA THR A 442 -5.83 18.58 -38.24
C THR A 442 -6.44 17.24 -38.60
N HIS A 443 -6.08 16.74 -39.78
CA HIS A 443 -6.29 15.34 -40.15
C HIS A 443 -5.13 14.53 -39.59
N PHE A 444 -5.40 13.43 -38.89
CA PHE A 444 -4.36 12.57 -38.37
C PHE A 444 -4.65 11.12 -38.69
N LYS A 445 -3.58 10.41 -39.00
CA LYS A 445 -3.57 8.96 -39.10
C LYS A 445 -2.57 8.41 -38.10
N VAL A 446 -3.01 7.46 -37.29
CA VAL A 446 -2.15 6.70 -36.37
C VAL A 446 -2.14 5.24 -36.77
N GLU A 447 -0.99 4.62 -36.68
CA GLU A 447 -0.78 3.18 -36.89
C GLU A 447 -0.08 2.62 -35.66
N LEU A 448 -0.68 1.61 -35.05
CA LEU A 448 -0.14 0.91 -33.89
C LEU A 448 0.06 -0.56 -34.26
N THR A 449 1.28 -1.07 -34.08
CA THR A 449 1.59 -2.50 -34.20
C THR A 449 2.01 -3.06 -32.84
N ARG A 450 1.47 -4.23 -32.48
CA ARG A 450 1.72 -4.93 -31.21
C ARG A 450 2.44 -6.26 -31.45
N THR A 451 3.49 -6.50 -30.68
CA THR A 451 4.24 -7.76 -30.61
C THR A 451 4.46 -8.19 -29.14
N GLY A 452 5.13 -9.32 -28.92
CA GLY A 452 5.49 -9.80 -27.57
C GLY A 452 4.37 -10.52 -26.82
N VAL A 453 3.14 -10.50 -27.33
CA VAL A 453 1.94 -11.13 -26.76
C VAL A 453 1.12 -11.85 -27.85
N PRO A 454 0.21 -12.78 -27.49
CA PRO A 454 -0.65 -13.45 -28.47
C PRO A 454 -1.45 -12.48 -29.35
N ASN A 455 -1.76 -12.89 -30.58
CA ASN A 455 -2.56 -12.07 -31.51
C ASN A 455 -3.96 -11.74 -30.98
N THR A 456 -4.46 -12.52 -30.02
CA THR A 456 -5.75 -12.32 -29.34
C THR A 456 -5.70 -11.34 -28.18
N TRP A 457 -4.53 -10.80 -27.84
CA TRP A 457 -4.37 -9.80 -26.79
C TRP A 457 -5.24 -8.58 -27.11
N LYS A 458 -5.76 -7.90 -26.09
CA LYS A 458 -6.53 -6.68 -26.23
C LYS A 458 -5.91 -5.57 -25.39
N ASP A 459 -6.13 -4.34 -25.80
CA ASP A 459 -5.73 -3.21 -24.99
C ASP A 459 -6.65 -2.03 -25.24
N VAL A 460 -6.72 -1.12 -24.28
CA VAL A 460 -7.47 0.13 -24.39
C VAL A 460 -6.47 1.23 -24.03
N ILE A 461 -5.88 1.80 -25.07
CA ILE A 461 -4.71 2.67 -24.97
C ILE A 461 -5.14 4.14 -25.00
N PRO A 462 -4.81 4.93 -23.98
CA PRO A 462 -4.99 6.38 -24.02
C PRO A 462 -4.22 7.03 -25.18
N LEU A 463 -4.91 7.85 -25.98
CA LEU A 463 -4.30 8.69 -27.03
C LEU A 463 -4.16 10.13 -26.54
N TYR A 464 -2.99 10.72 -26.76
CA TYR A 464 -2.66 12.08 -26.34
C TYR A 464 -2.39 12.99 -27.53
N ALA A 465 -2.94 14.21 -27.50
CA ALA A 465 -2.59 15.30 -28.40
C ALA A 465 -1.73 16.33 -27.67
N HIS A 466 -0.69 16.80 -28.36
CA HIS A 466 0.21 17.87 -27.91
C HIS A 466 -0.11 19.16 -28.65
N ILE A 467 -0.41 20.23 -27.91
CA ILE A 467 -0.73 21.55 -28.46
C ILE A 467 0.08 22.59 -27.69
N GLY A 468 1.18 23.05 -28.28
CA GLY A 468 2.22 23.80 -27.57
C GLY A 468 2.74 23.00 -26.38
N ASP A 469 2.70 23.60 -25.19
CA ASP A 469 3.14 22.96 -23.93
C ASP A 469 2.06 22.09 -23.26
N LYS A 470 0.87 21.95 -23.87
CA LYS A 470 -0.25 21.20 -23.29
C LYS A 470 -0.34 19.81 -23.88
N THR A 471 -0.43 18.81 -23.00
CA THR A 471 -0.86 17.45 -23.33
C THR A 471 -2.33 17.28 -22.99
N ILE A 472 -3.13 16.79 -23.93
CA ILE A 472 -4.57 16.54 -23.75
C ILE A 472 -4.86 15.10 -24.12
N LYS A 473 -5.48 14.35 -23.21
CA LYS A 473 -6.02 13.02 -23.52
C LYS A 473 -7.23 13.17 -24.46
N MET A 474 -7.13 12.65 -25.67
CA MET A 474 -8.18 12.73 -26.69
C MET A 474 -9.28 11.69 -26.48
N GLY A 475 -8.92 10.54 -25.92
CA GLY A 475 -9.79 9.38 -25.74
C GLY A 475 -8.95 8.12 -25.61
N ASN A 476 -9.60 6.96 -25.73
CA ASN A 476 -8.93 5.67 -25.73
C ASN A 476 -9.07 5.02 -27.11
N MET A 477 -8.01 4.37 -27.58
CA MET A 477 -7.97 3.52 -28.76
C MET A 477 -8.11 2.06 -28.31
N THR A 478 -9.18 1.40 -28.73
CA THR A 478 -9.38 -0.03 -28.47
C THR A 478 -8.56 -0.83 -29.49
N VAL A 479 -7.67 -1.69 -28.99
CA VAL A 479 -6.70 -2.45 -29.78
C VAL A 479 -7.03 -3.93 -29.70
N THR A 480 -7.67 -4.47 -30.73
CA THR A 480 -8.15 -5.88 -30.74
C THR A 480 -7.38 -6.76 -31.72
N HIS A 481 -6.60 -6.15 -32.62
CA HIS A 481 -5.77 -6.84 -33.60
C HIS A 481 -4.29 -6.51 -33.39
N PRO A 482 -3.37 -7.32 -33.95
CA PRO A 482 -1.93 -7.02 -33.93
C PRO A 482 -1.56 -5.68 -34.55
N THR A 483 -2.33 -5.21 -35.53
CA THR A 483 -2.17 -3.87 -36.12
C THR A 483 -3.52 -3.17 -36.14
N GLU A 484 -3.54 -1.93 -35.68
CA GLU A 484 -4.73 -1.08 -35.63
C GLU A 484 -4.39 0.29 -36.22
N THR A 485 -5.36 0.88 -36.92
CA THR A 485 -5.22 2.20 -37.55
C THR A 485 -6.41 3.06 -37.19
N VAL A 486 -6.15 4.31 -36.80
CA VAL A 486 -7.20 5.33 -36.67
C VAL A 486 -6.87 6.45 -37.64
N ASP A 487 -7.86 6.81 -38.45
CA ASP A 487 -7.76 7.85 -39.47
C ASP A 487 -8.95 8.80 -39.28
N THR A 488 -8.69 10.03 -38.81
CA THR A 488 -9.74 10.96 -38.41
C THR A 488 -9.28 12.41 -38.45
N THR A 489 -10.23 13.33 -38.23
CA THR A 489 -9.99 14.78 -38.24
C THR A 489 -10.48 15.40 -36.95
N ILE A 490 -9.70 16.32 -36.38
CA ILE A 490 -10.12 17.12 -35.22
C ILE A 490 -9.98 18.62 -35.46
N GLN A 491 -10.73 19.38 -34.67
CA GLN A 491 -10.69 20.83 -34.71
C GLN A 491 -9.41 21.38 -34.08
N GLY A 492 -8.86 22.42 -34.70
CA GLY A 492 -7.63 23.06 -34.23
C GLY A 492 -6.37 22.33 -34.68
N LYS A 493 -5.23 22.96 -34.38
CA LYS A 493 -3.90 22.46 -34.73
C LYS A 493 -3.34 21.58 -33.61
N ILE A 494 -2.92 20.36 -33.94
CA ILE A 494 -2.13 19.48 -33.08
C ILE A 494 -0.68 19.50 -33.56
N ASP A 495 0.29 19.46 -32.65
CA ASP A 495 1.72 19.39 -32.98
C ASP A 495 2.24 17.95 -33.02
N ARG A 496 1.72 17.07 -32.17
CA ARG A 496 2.08 15.64 -32.09
C ARG A 496 0.95 14.81 -31.48
N ILE A 497 0.86 13.54 -31.87
CA ILE A 497 0.06 12.52 -31.16
C ILE A 497 1.02 11.50 -30.53
N SER A 498 0.72 11.04 -29.32
CA SER A 498 1.50 10.03 -28.61
C SER A 498 0.63 9.09 -27.78
N ILE A 499 1.27 8.05 -27.27
CA ILE A 499 0.72 7.13 -26.26
C ILE A 499 1.70 7.04 -25.08
N ASN A 500 1.23 6.55 -23.93
CA ASN A 500 2.08 6.31 -22.76
C ASN A 500 2.76 7.56 -22.16
N ASP A 501 2.18 8.75 -22.34
CA ASP A 501 2.71 10.00 -21.78
C ASP A 501 2.72 10.01 -20.24
N TYR A 502 1.79 9.28 -19.63
CA TYR A 502 1.65 9.18 -18.19
C TYR A 502 2.15 7.84 -17.62
N GLU A 503 3.01 7.12 -18.36
CA GLU A 503 3.41 5.74 -18.02
C GLU A 503 2.19 4.83 -17.78
N ASP A 504 1.13 5.04 -18.57
CA ASP A 504 -0.18 4.43 -18.38
C ASP A 504 -0.37 3.09 -19.07
N LEU A 505 0.70 2.54 -19.66
CA LEU A 505 0.76 1.20 -20.22
C LEU A 505 1.85 0.36 -19.52
N LEU A 506 1.47 -0.83 -19.05
CA LEU A 506 2.43 -1.88 -18.70
C LEU A 506 2.92 -2.55 -19.99
N ALA A 507 3.76 -1.83 -20.73
CA ALA A 507 4.23 -2.21 -22.05
C ALA A 507 5.63 -1.62 -22.34
N GLU A 508 6.28 -2.17 -23.37
CA GLU A 508 7.36 -1.48 -24.08
C GLU A 508 6.75 -0.63 -25.21
N VAL A 509 7.13 0.64 -25.31
CA VAL A 509 6.58 1.57 -26.30
C VAL A 509 7.71 2.20 -27.08
N LYS A 510 7.64 2.07 -28.40
CA LYS A 510 8.46 2.78 -29.38
C LYS A 510 7.53 3.68 -30.20
N GLN A 511 7.76 4.99 -30.15
CA GLN A 511 6.94 6.00 -30.82
C GLN A 511 7.80 7.01 -31.57
#